data_AF-A0A1V4UI79-F1
#
_entry.id   AF-A0A1V4UI79-F1
#
_cell.length_a   1.000
_cell.length_b   1.000
_cell.length_c   1.000
_cell.angle_alpha   90.00
_cell.angle_beta   90.00
_cell.angle_gamma   90.00
#
_symmetry.space_group_name_H-M   'P 1'
#
loop_
_entity.id
_entity.type
_entity.pdbx_description
1 polymer ?
#
loop_
_entity_poly.entity_id
_entity_poly.type
_entity_poly.pdbx_seq_one_letter_code
_entity_poly.pdbx_strand_id
1 'polypeptide(L)'
;MKQNTFYLLAGFIGLIEVGLFWVSVLIRESMLITVSFVVGILAIYVARGRISDKRDDERSALITQKAGARTLEVFWILFFAVSLGSLVMGFATPLGIPPPPRPFPKSPPDEPHIGYFGLLQMVLLCGMAFLYIGFRLYYAKKYGDWDDN
;
A
#
# COMPACT_ATOMS: atom_id res chain seq x y z
N MET A 1 -28.81 1.37 4.39
CA MET A 1 -27.95 0.73 5.41
C MET A 1 -27.24 1.80 6.23
N LYS A 2 -27.10 1.62 7.55
CA LYS A 2 -26.36 2.56 8.42
C LYS A 2 -24.86 2.52 8.07
N GLN A 3 -24.17 3.65 8.19
CA GLN A 3 -22.75 3.77 7.85
C GLN A 3 -21.87 2.79 8.64
N ASN A 4 -22.17 2.54 9.92
CA ASN A 4 -21.46 1.56 10.74
C ASN A 4 -21.57 0.12 10.20
N THR A 5 -22.75 -0.25 9.68
CA THR A 5 -22.96 -1.56 9.06
C THR A 5 -22.20 -1.68 7.73
N PHE A 6 -22.04 -0.57 7.00
CA PHE A 6 -21.21 -0.54 5.79
C PHE A 6 -19.73 -0.80 6.10
N TYR A 7 -19.18 -0.14 7.13
CA TYR A 7 -17.78 -0.39 7.52
C TYR A 7 -17.54 -1.82 7.98
N LEU A 8 -18.47 -2.41 8.74
CA LEU A 8 -18.39 -3.84 9.13
C LEU A 8 -18.46 -4.77 7.91
N LEU A 9 -19.35 -4.49 6.97
CA LEU A 9 -19.49 -5.28 5.74
C LEU A 9 -18.24 -5.17 4.85
N ALA A 10 -17.66 -3.98 4.71
CA ALA A 10 -16.41 -3.79 3.98
C ALA A 10 -15.25 -4.55 4.63
N GLY A 11 -15.15 -4.53 5.98
CA GLY A 11 -14.15 -5.31 6.71
C GLY A 11 -14.34 -6.82 6.51
N PHE A 12 -15.58 -7.31 6.51
CA PHE A 12 -15.88 -8.72 6.26
C PHE A 12 -15.52 -9.16 4.84
N ILE A 13 -15.81 -8.32 3.83
CA ILE A 13 -15.39 -8.56 2.44
C ILE A 13 -13.87 -8.65 2.35
N GLY A 14 -13.13 -7.72 2.98
CA GLY A 14 -11.68 -7.76 3.00
C GLY A 14 -11.11 -9.04 3.66
N LEU A 15 -11.74 -9.52 4.74
CA LEU A 15 -11.34 -10.75 5.41
C LEU A 15 -11.56 -11.98 4.51
N ILE A 16 -12.66 -12.02 3.74
CA ILE A 16 -12.90 -13.04 2.72
C ILE A 16 -11.84 -12.98 1.62
N GLU A 17 -11.48 -11.79 1.14
CA GLU A 17 -10.44 -11.65 0.11
C GLU A 17 -9.08 -12.19 0.58
N VAL A 18 -8.70 -11.94 1.84
CA VAL A 18 -7.46 -12.50 2.41
C VAL A 18 -7.52 -14.04 2.43
N GLY A 19 -8.68 -14.62 2.78
CA GLY A 19 -8.90 -16.06 2.72
C GLY A 19 -8.79 -16.62 1.30
N LEU A 20 -9.39 -15.93 0.32
CA LEU A 20 -9.31 -16.32 -1.10
C LEU A 20 -7.89 -16.17 -1.65
N PHE A 21 -7.15 -15.15 -1.22
CA PHE A 21 -5.73 -15.01 -1.53
C PHE A 21 -4.92 -16.21 -1.01
N TRP A 22 -5.14 -16.60 0.25
CA TRP A 22 -4.48 -17.77 0.83
C TRP A 22 -4.77 -19.05 0.03
N VAL A 23 -6.03 -19.25 -0.37
CA VAL A 23 -6.43 -20.38 -1.21
C VAL A 23 -5.79 -20.32 -2.61
N SER A 24 -5.73 -19.13 -3.21
CA SER A 24 -5.07 -18.92 -4.50
C SER A 24 -3.58 -19.30 -4.46
N VAL A 25 -2.88 -18.95 -3.36
CA VAL A 25 -1.49 -19.35 -3.14
C VAL A 25 -1.35 -20.87 -3.00
N LEU A 26 -2.25 -21.53 -2.27
CA LEU A 26 -2.25 -22.99 -2.10
C LEU A 26 -2.43 -23.74 -3.43
N ILE A 27 -3.34 -23.27 -4.27
CA ILE A 27 -3.68 -23.91 -5.56
C ILE A 27 -2.73 -23.47 -6.68
N ARG A 28 -1.88 -22.45 -6.43
CA ARG A 28 -0.96 -21.82 -7.40
C ARG A 28 -1.65 -21.24 -8.64
N GLU A 29 -2.92 -20.89 -8.49
CA GLU A 29 -3.76 -20.34 -9.56
C GLU A 29 -3.94 -18.84 -9.34
N SER A 30 -3.34 -18.04 -10.22
CA SER A 30 -3.34 -16.57 -10.13
C SER A 30 -4.67 -15.95 -10.56
N MET A 31 -5.48 -16.63 -11.37
CA MET A 31 -6.78 -16.11 -11.81
C MET A 31 -7.77 -15.96 -10.66
N LEU A 32 -7.69 -16.82 -9.63
CA LEU A 32 -8.61 -16.79 -8.49
C LEU A 32 -8.53 -15.46 -7.73
N ILE A 33 -7.32 -14.97 -7.45
CA ILE A 33 -7.14 -13.69 -6.75
C ILE A 33 -7.58 -12.50 -7.62
N THR A 34 -7.28 -12.54 -8.92
CA THR A 34 -7.67 -11.45 -9.82
C THR A 34 -9.19 -11.33 -9.90
N VAL A 35 -9.89 -12.45 -10.09
CA VAL A 35 -11.36 -12.45 -10.14
C VAL A 35 -11.96 -12.06 -8.80
N SER A 36 -11.46 -12.60 -7.68
CA SER A 36 -12.01 -12.27 -6.36
C SER A 36 -11.85 -10.79 -6.03
N PHE A 37 -10.71 -10.19 -6.38
CA PHE A 37 -10.44 -8.78 -6.11
C PHE A 37 -11.35 -7.85 -6.92
N VAL A 38 -11.56 -8.15 -8.21
CA VAL A 38 -12.50 -7.39 -9.05
C VAL A 38 -13.92 -7.48 -8.51
N VAL A 39 -14.34 -8.69 -8.10
CA VAL A 39 -15.66 -8.92 -7.51
C VAL A 39 -15.81 -8.21 -6.16
N GLY A 40 -14.79 -8.22 -5.32
CA GLY A 40 -14.81 -7.53 -4.03
C GLY A 40 -14.93 -6.01 -4.17
N ILE A 41 -14.18 -5.41 -5.10
CA ILE A 41 -14.33 -3.98 -5.43
C ILE A 41 -15.76 -3.68 -5.92
N LEU A 42 -16.30 -4.51 -6.82
CA LEU A 42 -17.65 -4.33 -7.33
C LEU A 42 -18.70 -4.43 -6.21
N ALA A 43 -18.54 -5.40 -5.30
CA ALA A 43 -19.41 -5.59 -4.15
C ALA A 43 -19.40 -4.38 -3.21
N ILE A 44 -18.22 -3.84 -2.91
CA ILE A 44 -18.08 -2.61 -2.10
C ILE A 44 -18.71 -1.41 -2.81
N TYR A 45 -18.51 -1.29 -4.13
CA TYR A 45 -19.08 -0.20 -4.92
C TYR A 45 -20.62 -0.22 -4.88
N VAL A 46 -21.24 -1.39 -5.09
CA VAL A 46 -22.70 -1.55 -4.99
C VAL A 46 -23.18 -1.30 -3.56
N ALA A 47 -22.46 -1.80 -2.56
CA ALA A 47 -22.80 -1.58 -1.15
C ALA A 47 -22.73 -0.09 -0.77
N ARG A 48 -21.82 0.69 -1.36
CA ARG A 48 -21.71 2.14 -1.15
C ARG A 48 -22.96 2.88 -1.61
N GLY A 49 -23.60 2.44 -2.69
CA GLY A 49 -24.86 3.00 -3.18
C GLY A 49 -26.08 2.71 -2.28
N ARG A 50 -25.98 1.75 -1.35
CA ARG A 50 -27.07 1.36 -0.43
C ARG A 50 -27.03 2.11 0.91
N ILE A 51 -26.13 3.08 1.07
CA ILE A 51 -26.00 3.89 2.30
C ILE A 51 -27.06 4.99 2.27
N SER A 52 -28.03 4.90 3.19
CA SER A 52 -29.19 5.81 3.25
C SER A 52 -29.00 6.93 4.27
N ASP A 53 -28.03 6.78 5.17
CA ASP A 53 -27.80 7.68 6.31
C ASP A 53 -26.32 8.09 6.25
N LYS A 54 -26.05 9.10 5.42
CA LYS A 54 -24.74 9.74 5.34
C LYS A 54 -24.74 10.89 6.34
N ARG A 55 -24.01 10.73 7.43
CA ARG A 55 -23.80 11.80 8.39
C ARG A 55 -22.57 12.59 7.98
N ASP A 56 -22.75 13.49 7.01
CA ASP A 56 -21.70 14.39 6.55
C ASP A 56 -21.61 15.58 7.53
N ASP A 57 -20.78 15.40 8.56
CA ASP A 57 -20.42 16.44 9.51
C ASP A 57 -19.04 16.99 9.10
N GLU A 58 -18.93 18.32 8.94
CA GLU A 58 -17.68 18.99 8.50
C GLU A 58 -16.50 18.59 9.40
N ARG A 59 -16.77 18.40 10.71
CA ARG A 59 -15.77 17.97 11.68
C ARG A 59 -15.30 16.54 11.44
N SER A 60 -16.18 15.64 10.99
CA SER A 60 -15.83 14.25 10.65
C SER A 60 -15.01 14.16 9.36
N ALA A 61 -15.27 15.04 8.40
CA ALA A 61 -14.46 15.14 7.19
C ALA A 61 -13.02 15.58 7.51
N LEU A 62 -12.84 16.60 8.35
CA LEU A 62 -11.53 17.08 8.79
C LEU A 62 -10.76 16.00 9.58
N ILE A 63 -11.43 15.24 10.45
CA ILE A 63 -10.81 14.12 11.17
C ILE A 63 -10.34 13.04 10.19
N THR A 64 -11.16 12.70 9.19
CA THR A 64 -10.84 11.68 8.19
C THR A 64 -9.66 12.12 7.32
N GLN A 65 -9.60 13.39 6.93
CA GLN A 65 -8.47 13.95 6.18
C GLN A 65 -7.17 13.92 7.00
N LYS A 66 -7.24 14.32 8.28
CA LYS A 66 -6.07 14.30 9.17
C LYS A 66 -5.58 12.88 9.45
N ALA A 67 -6.50 11.93 9.66
CA ALA A 67 -6.17 10.52 9.79
C ALA A 67 -5.60 9.93 8.48
N GLY A 68 -6.15 10.31 7.33
CA GLY A 68 -5.63 9.95 6.02
C GLY A 68 -4.20 10.42 5.78
N ALA A 69 -3.89 11.67 6.14
CA ALA A 69 -2.54 12.21 6.04
C ALA A 69 -1.54 11.44 6.92
N ARG A 70 -1.89 11.16 8.18
CA ARG A 70 -1.02 10.40 9.10
C ARG A 70 -0.82 8.95 8.67
N THR A 71 -1.87 8.28 8.21
CA THR A 71 -1.75 6.90 7.71
C THR A 71 -0.94 6.83 6.42
N LEU A 72 -1.03 7.86 5.57
CA LEU A 72 -0.20 8.00 4.39
C LEU A 72 1.28 8.18 4.76
N GLU A 73 1.62 9.03 5.73
CA GLU A 73 3.00 9.17 6.26
C GLU A 73 3.58 7.81 6.72
N VAL A 74 2.83 7.05 7.52
CA VAL A 74 3.26 5.73 8.00
C VAL A 74 3.40 4.73 6.85
N PHE A 75 2.46 4.75 5.91
CA PHE A 75 2.52 3.93 4.71
C PHE A 75 3.81 4.19 3.93
N TRP A 76 4.22 5.45 3.74
CA TRP A 76 5.48 5.79 3.06
C TRP A 76 6.71 5.20 3.73
N ILE A 77 6.78 5.26 5.06
CA ILE A 77 7.91 4.70 5.82
C ILE A 77 7.99 3.18 5.65
N LEU A 78 6.85 2.49 5.79
CA LEU A 78 6.78 1.05 5.57
C LEU A 78 7.12 0.68 4.13
N PHE A 79 6.60 1.42 3.16
CA PHE A 79 6.84 1.18 1.74
C PHE A 79 8.32 1.38 1.37
N PHE A 80 8.98 2.40 1.95
CA PHE A 80 10.41 2.61 1.82
C PHE A 80 11.22 1.46 2.44
N ALA A 81 10.89 1.04 3.66
CA ALA A 81 11.58 -0.05 4.34
C ALA A 81 11.49 -1.38 3.56
N VAL A 82 10.31 -1.71 3.05
CA VAL A 82 10.09 -2.92 2.22
C VAL A 82 10.83 -2.82 0.88
N SER A 83 10.84 -1.64 0.25
CA SER A 83 11.58 -1.41 -1.00
C SER A 83 13.09 -1.57 -0.80
N LEU A 84 13.62 -1.03 0.31
CA LEU A 84 15.03 -1.13 0.65
C LEU A 84 15.43 -2.58 0.91
N GLY A 85 14.60 -3.30 1.68
CA GLY A 85 14.79 -4.73 1.94
C GLY A 85 14.79 -5.55 0.65
N SER A 86 13.86 -5.28 -0.27
CA SER A 86 13.77 -5.97 -1.56
C SER A 86 14.98 -5.69 -2.45
N LEU A 87 15.49 -4.46 -2.45
CA LEU A 87 16.69 -4.07 -3.18
C LEU A 87 17.94 -4.75 -2.60
N VAL A 88 18.11 -4.73 -1.27
CA VAL A 88 19.24 -5.39 -0.61
C VAL A 88 19.20 -6.89 -0.86
N MET A 89 18.04 -7.55 -0.74
CA MET A 89 17.93 -8.99 -1.02
C MET A 89 18.14 -9.32 -2.49
N GLY A 90 17.58 -8.53 -3.41
CA GLY A 90 17.69 -8.75 -4.85
C GLY A 90 19.08 -8.46 -5.44
N PHE A 91 19.85 -7.56 -4.82
CA PHE A 91 21.23 -7.24 -5.22
C PHE A 91 22.30 -7.85 -4.31
N ALA A 92 21.97 -8.57 -3.24
CA ALA A 92 22.94 -9.25 -2.38
C ALA A 92 23.76 -10.30 -3.15
N THR A 93 23.15 -11.02 -4.09
CA THR A 93 23.78 -12.03 -4.94
C THR A 93 24.82 -11.44 -5.92
N PRO A 94 24.56 -10.36 -6.67
CA PRO A 94 25.58 -9.71 -7.52
C PRO A 94 26.63 -8.91 -6.74
N LEU A 95 26.37 -8.49 -5.49
CA LEU A 95 27.34 -7.75 -4.64
C LEU A 95 28.26 -8.65 -3.79
N GLY A 96 28.14 -9.97 -3.89
CA GLY A 96 29.01 -10.92 -3.19
C GLY A 96 28.79 -10.99 -1.67
N ILE A 97 27.65 -10.51 -1.18
CA ILE A 97 27.30 -10.59 0.24
C ILE A 97 26.79 -12.02 0.50
N PRO A 98 27.42 -12.79 1.39
CA PRO A 98 26.98 -14.15 1.67
C PRO A 98 25.55 -14.13 2.20
N PRO A 99 24.64 -14.94 1.64
CA PRO A 99 23.27 -15.00 2.15
C PRO A 99 23.28 -15.47 3.60
N PRO A 100 22.38 -14.96 4.47
CA PRO A 100 22.27 -15.42 5.84
C PRO A 100 22.02 -16.94 5.87
N PRO A 101 22.51 -17.66 6.91
CA PRO A 101 22.33 -19.10 7.02
C PRO A 101 20.85 -19.45 6.91
N ARG A 102 20.47 -20.15 5.83
CA ARG A 102 19.07 -20.47 5.55
C ARG A 102 18.63 -21.64 6.43
N PRO A 103 17.59 -21.50 7.28
CA PRO A 103 17.07 -22.62 8.07
C PRO A 103 16.26 -23.65 7.23
N PHE A 104 15.97 -23.36 5.96
CA PHE A 104 15.17 -24.22 5.08
C PHE A 104 15.91 -24.55 3.77
N PRO A 105 15.86 -25.81 3.28
CA PRO A 105 16.49 -26.19 2.03
C PRO A 105 15.62 -25.80 0.83
N LYS A 106 16.27 -25.21 -0.19
CA LYS A 106 15.73 -24.89 -1.53
C LYS A 106 14.59 -23.85 -1.57
N SER A 107 14.94 -22.57 -1.50
CA SER A 107 14.24 -21.56 -2.32
C SER A 107 14.76 -21.63 -3.76
N PRO A 108 13.92 -21.39 -4.79
CA PRO A 108 14.39 -21.18 -6.16
C PRO A 108 15.51 -20.12 -6.19
N PRO A 109 16.40 -20.12 -7.19
CA PRO A 109 17.37 -19.04 -7.36
C PRO A 109 16.64 -17.71 -7.25
N ASP A 110 17.13 -16.80 -6.41
CA ASP A 110 16.56 -15.46 -6.25
C ASP A 110 16.59 -14.78 -7.62
N GLU A 111 15.45 -14.78 -8.32
CA GLU A 111 15.38 -14.22 -9.65
C GLU A 111 15.64 -12.71 -9.56
N PRO A 112 16.46 -12.14 -10.46
CA PRO A 112 16.85 -10.73 -10.38
C PRO A 112 15.64 -9.78 -10.50
N HIS A 113 14.48 -10.28 -10.92
CA HIS A 113 13.18 -9.60 -10.95
C HIS A 113 12.82 -8.93 -9.61
N ILE A 114 13.15 -9.53 -8.46
CA ILE A 114 12.86 -8.94 -7.13
C ILE A 114 13.70 -7.68 -6.90
N GLY A 115 14.97 -7.70 -7.33
CA GLY A 115 15.86 -6.55 -7.27
C GLY A 115 15.43 -5.41 -8.20
N TYR A 116 15.03 -5.74 -9.44
CA TYR A 116 14.52 -4.74 -10.39
C TYR A 116 13.22 -4.09 -9.93
N PHE A 117 12.31 -4.86 -9.31
CA PHE A 117 11.09 -4.31 -8.71
C PHE A 117 11.40 -3.33 -7.58
N GLY A 118 12.28 -3.72 -6.65
CA GLY A 118 12.73 -2.84 -5.56
C GLY A 118 13.43 -1.57 -6.06
N LEU A 119 14.22 -1.67 -7.14
CA LEU A 119 14.90 -0.52 -7.76
C LEU A 119 13.91 0.44 -8.43
N LEU A 120 12.97 -0.07 -9.23
CA LEU A 120 11.93 0.73 -9.85
C LEU A 120 11.07 1.44 -8.78
N GLN A 121 10.73 0.72 -7.72
CA GLN A 121 9.99 1.26 -6.58
C GLN A 121 10.79 2.35 -5.85
N MET A 122 12.10 2.16 -5.66
CA MET A 122 12.98 3.19 -5.10
C MET A 122 13.10 4.45 -5.97
N VAL A 123 13.18 4.31 -7.29
CA VAL A 123 13.21 5.46 -8.21
C VAL A 123 11.90 6.25 -8.12
N LEU A 124 10.76 5.56 -8.05
CA LEU A 124 9.45 6.19 -7.85
C LEU A 124 9.34 6.90 -6.49
N LEU A 125 9.83 6.28 -5.41
CA LEU A 125 9.89 6.86 -4.07
C LEU A 125 10.74 8.15 -4.06
N CYS A 126 11.94 8.10 -4.64
CA CYS A 126 12.80 9.27 -4.79
C CYS A 126 12.10 10.36 -5.61
N GLY A 127 11.49 10.01 -6.75
CA GLY A 127 10.74 10.96 -7.58
C GLY A 127 9.62 11.67 -6.81
N MET A 128 8.85 10.94 -6.01
CA MET A 128 7.83 11.52 -5.14
C MET A 128 8.41 12.44 -4.06
N ALA A 129 9.52 12.05 -3.41
CA ALA A 129 10.19 12.89 -2.44
C ALA A 129 10.70 14.20 -3.06
N PHE A 130 11.28 14.13 -4.26
CA PHE A 130 11.70 15.31 -5.02
C PHE A 130 10.52 16.20 -5.39
N LEU A 131 9.40 15.63 -5.84
CA LEU A 131 8.18 16.39 -6.11
C LEU A 131 7.66 17.06 -4.85
N TYR A 132 7.59 16.35 -3.72
CA TYR A 132 7.16 16.91 -2.45
C TYR A 132 8.04 18.09 -2.00
N ILE A 133 9.36 17.92 -2.01
CA ILE A 133 10.31 18.98 -1.65
C ILE A 133 10.20 20.15 -2.63
N GLY A 134 10.11 19.86 -3.94
CA GLY A 134 9.99 20.86 -5.00
C GLY A 134 8.71 21.69 -4.89
N PHE A 135 7.56 21.04 -4.66
CA PHE A 135 6.32 21.73 -4.37
C PHE A 135 6.42 22.53 -3.08
N ARG A 136 6.98 21.97 -2.01
CA ARG A 136 7.12 22.68 -0.74
C ARG A 136 8.00 23.93 -0.87
N LEU A 137 9.11 23.84 -1.61
CA LEU A 137 9.96 25.00 -1.94
C LEU A 137 9.25 26.03 -2.81
N TYR A 138 8.51 25.58 -3.84
CA TYR A 138 7.75 26.45 -4.73
C TYR A 138 6.66 27.22 -3.98
N TYR A 139 5.88 26.53 -3.15
CA TYR A 139 4.80 27.13 -2.36
C TYR A 139 5.37 28.04 -1.26
N ALA A 140 6.43 27.62 -0.55
CA ALA A 140 7.09 28.48 0.44
C ALA A 140 7.62 29.78 -0.20
N LYS A 141 8.20 29.71 -1.41
CA LYS A 141 8.69 30.89 -2.13
C LYS A 141 7.57 31.79 -2.66
N LYS A 142 6.44 31.21 -3.08
CA LYS A 142 5.35 31.94 -3.74
C LYS A 142 4.32 32.51 -2.75
N TYR A 143 4.07 31.82 -1.64
CA TYR A 143 3.05 32.18 -0.67
C TYR A 143 3.62 32.58 0.70
N GLY A 144 4.93 32.46 0.92
CA GLY A 144 5.61 33.02 2.10
C GLY A 144 5.34 32.30 3.42
N ASP A 145 4.60 31.19 3.41
CA ASP A 145 4.26 30.44 4.61
C ASP A 145 5.35 29.39 4.86
N TRP A 146 6.30 29.74 5.72
CA TRP A 146 6.93 28.72 6.56
C TRP A 146 5.91 28.44 7.64
N ASP A 147 5.34 27.23 7.66
CA ASP A 147 4.44 26.80 8.74
C ASP A 147 5.17 26.98 10.10
N ASP A 148 5.00 28.15 10.71
CA ASP A 148 5.27 28.41 12.11
C ASP A 148 4.04 27.95 12.90
N ASN A 149 3.97 26.64 13.18
CA ASN A 149 3.40 25.93 14.35
C ASN A 149 2.77 24.57 14.03
#